data_AF-U2FSX2-F1
#
_entry.id   AF-U2FSX2-F1
#
_cell.length_a   1.000
_cell.length_b   1.000
_cell.length_c   1.000
_cell.angle_alpha   90.00
_cell.angle_beta   90.00
_cell.angle_gamma   90.00
#
_symmetry.space_group_name_H-M   'P 1'
#
loop_
_entity.id
_entity.type
_entity.pdbx_description
1 polymer ?
#
loop_
_entity_poly.entity_id
_entity_poly.type
_entity_poly.pdbx_seq_one_letter_code
_entity_poly.pdbx_strand_id
1 'polypeptide(L)'
;MRMRTSLLVLVQLSGLVLINGAAAAQSNNGYANDTMADGSADPTQTRGTVLDMPAGENTVQGAATPRPSTPPRGMTKARVRQQYGEPQSKSQPVGNPPITRWDYPGYRLYFEYDHVLHAVVPEHFEPVAHGDELQSAN
;
A
#
# COMPACT_ATOMS: atom_id res chain seq x y z
N MET A 1 8.84 46.34 34.23
CA MET A 1 9.19 46.29 32.80
C MET A 1 8.06 45.56 32.06
N ARG A 2 7.19 46.28 31.33
CA ARG A 2 6.01 45.71 30.64
C ARG A 2 6.15 45.94 29.13
N MET A 3 6.05 44.87 28.34
CA MET A 3 5.79 44.90 26.88
C MET A 3 4.84 43.71 26.61
N ARG A 4 3.50 43.88 26.61
CA ARG A 4 2.58 44.17 25.47
C ARG A 4 2.77 43.19 24.30
N THR A 5 2.01 42.10 24.17
CA THR A 5 0.65 41.92 23.58
C THR A 5 0.58 42.02 22.03
N SER A 6 0.21 40.87 21.41
CA SER A 6 -0.50 40.57 20.14
C SER A 6 -0.38 41.42 18.86
N LEU A 7 -0.18 40.73 17.71
CA LEU A 7 -0.84 41.00 16.42
C LEU A 7 -0.76 39.72 15.54
N LEU A 8 -1.83 38.94 15.37
CA LEU A 8 -2.90 38.96 14.34
C LEU A 8 -2.58 38.15 13.05
N VAL A 9 -3.55 37.30 12.70
CA VAL A 9 -3.72 36.35 11.59
C VAL A 9 -3.97 37.05 10.24
N LEU A 10 -3.59 36.46 9.09
CA LEU A 10 -4.37 36.42 7.81
C LEU A 10 -3.69 35.47 6.77
N VAL A 11 -4.24 34.30 6.43
CA VAL A 11 -5.19 33.95 5.33
C VAL A 11 -4.54 33.67 3.95
N GLN A 12 -4.62 32.39 3.57
CA GLN A 12 -4.90 31.75 2.26
C GLN A 12 -4.38 32.33 0.93
N LEU A 13 -3.87 31.41 0.09
CA LEU A 13 -4.25 31.36 -1.33
C LEU A 13 -4.19 29.93 -1.88
N SER A 14 -5.35 29.47 -2.32
CA SER A 14 -5.64 28.21 -2.99
C SER A 14 -4.99 28.11 -4.37
N GLY A 15 -4.62 26.89 -4.78
CA GLY A 15 -4.35 26.52 -6.17
C GLY A 15 -5.18 25.30 -6.56
N LEU A 16 -6.19 25.52 -7.41
CA LEU A 16 -7.14 24.53 -7.91
C LEU A 16 -6.59 23.79 -9.16
N VAL A 17 -7.09 22.55 -9.27
CA VAL A 17 -6.91 21.45 -10.22
C VAL A 17 -7.00 21.82 -11.72
N LEU A 18 -6.19 21.13 -12.55
CA LEU A 18 -6.51 20.87 -13.95
C LEU A 18 -6.69 19.37 -14.17
N ILE A 19 -7.96 18.99 -14.24
CA ILE A 19 -8.49 17.74 -14.80
C ILE A 19 -8.29 17.80 -16.32
N ASN A 20 -7.61 16.82 -16.90
CA ASN A 20 -7.66 16.58 -18.34
C ASN A 20 -8.85 15.66 -18.64
N GLY A 21 -9.76 16.12 -19.48
CA GLY A 21 -10.89 15.36 -20.01
C GLY A 21 -11.01 15.49 -21.53
N ALA A 22 -11.91 14.66 -22.07
CA ALA A 22 -12.34 14.48 -23.47
C ALA A 22 -11.54 13.43 -24.27
N ALA A 23 -12.13 12.53 -25.09
CA ALA A 23 -13.46 12.38 -25.67
C ALA A 23 -13.66 10.88 -26.05
N ALA A 24 -14.81 10.26 -25.79
CA ALA A 24 -15.98 10.06 -26.67
C ALA A 24 -15.99 8.75 -27.51
N ALA A 25 -16.99 7.92 -27.18
CA ALA A 25 -17.85 7.06 -28.00
C ALA A 25 -17.28 5.88 -28.83
N GLN A 26 -17.91 4.70 -28.66
CA GLN A 26 -18.51 3.85 -29.71
C GLN A 26 -19.15 2.61 -29.04
N SER A 27 -20.47 2.63 -28.84
CA SER A 27 -21.49 2.01 -29.71
C SER A 27 -21.47 0.49 -29.70
N ASN A 28 -22.51 -0.05 -29.07
CA ASN A 28 -22.92 -1.45 -28.99
C ASN A 28 -23.16 -2.05 -30.38
N ASN A 29 -22.66 -3.25 -30.65
CA ASN A 29 -23.11 -4.03 -31.80
C ASN A 29 -23.18 -5.51 -31.41
N GLY A 30 -24.40 -5.97 -31.14
CA GLY A 30 -24.74 -7.38 -31.11
C GLY A 30 -24.77 -7.92 -32.53
N TYR A 31 -23.96 -8.94 -32.78
CA TYR A 31 -24.24 -9.92 -33.81
C TYR A 31 -24.39 -11.27 -33.10
N ALA A 32 -25.62 -11.75 -33.10
CA ALA A 32 -25.94 -13.14 -32.83
C ALA A 32 -25.10 -14.02 -33.76
N ASN A 33 -24.42 -15.01 -33.20
CA ASN A 33 -24.07 -16.20 -33.97
C ASN A 33 -24.91 -17.35 -33.45
N ASP A 34 -25.86 -17.69 -34.32
CA ASP A 34 -26.77 -18.80 -34.32
C ASP A 34 -26.03 -20.14 -34.23
N THR A 35 -26.73 -21.11 -33.65
CA THR A 35 -26.29 -22.48 -33.42
C THR A 35 -26.22 -23.28 -34.73
N MET A 36 -25.33 -24.27 -34.77
CA MET A 36 -25.33 -25.51 -35.60
C MET A 36 -24.41 -25.54 -36.83
N ALA A 37 -23.27 -26.24 -36.70
CA ALA A 37 -22.98 -27.42 -37.52
C ALA A 37 -21.85 -28.26 -36.91
N ASP A 38 -22.20 -29.54 -36.75
CA ASP A 38 -21.40 -30.75 -36.60
C ASP A 38 -19.98 -30.73 -37.20
N GLY A 39 -19.02 -31.28 -36.47
CA GLY A 39 -17.62 -31.34 -36.88
C GLY A 39 -16.72 -31.95 -35.81
N SER A 40 -16.82 -33.28 -35.67
CA SER A 40 -15.91 -34.09 -34.86
C SER A 40 -14.44 -33.83 -35.21
N ALA A 41 -13.64 -33.42 -34.22
CA ALA A 41 -12.20 -33.65 -34.18
C ALA A 41 -11.69 -33.52 -32.73
N ASP A 42 -11.84 -34.61 -31.97
CA ASP A 42 -10.99 -34.90 -30.82
C ASP A 42 -9.75 -35.64 -31.33
N PRO A 43 -8.53 -35.12 -31.10
CA PRO A 43 -7.42 -35.99 -30.77
C PRO A 43 -6.83 -35.60 -29.42
N THR A 44 -7.42 -36.15 -28.36
CA THR A 44 -6.76 -36.73 -27.19
C THR A 44 -5.50 -35.99 -26.74
N GLN A 45 -5.69 -34.84 -26.09
CA GLN A 45 -4.65 -34.26 -25.25
C GLN A 45 -4.47 -35.14 -24.02
N THR A 46 -3.35 -35.86 -24.00
CA THR A 46 -2.99 -36.80 -22.94
C THR A 46 -2.82 -36.08 -21.59
N ARG A 47 -3.68 -36.49 -20.64
CA ARG A 47 -3.49 -36.61 -19.18
C ARG A 47 -2.70 -35.52 -18.44
N GLY A 48 -3.45 -34.53 -17.97
CA GLY A 48 -3.44 -34.16 -16.56
C GLY A 48 -4.89 -34.08 -16.11
N THR A 49 -5.30 -34.78 -15.06
CA THR A 49 -6.58 -34.47 -14.41
C THR A 49 -6.45 -33.03 -13.93
N VAL A 50 -7.07 -32.09 -14.63
CA VAL A 50 -7.26 -30.74 -14.11
C VAL A 50 -8.07 -30.94 -12.83
N LEU A 51 -7.40 -30.83 -11.69
CA LEU A 51 -8.08 -30.67 -10.43
C LEU A 51 -8.77 -29.31 -10.55
N ASP A 52 -10.06 -29.34 -10.89
CA ASP A 52 -10.93 -28.18 -10.85
C ASP A 52 -10.98 -27.74 -9.39
N MET A 53 -10.05 -26.87 -9.01
CA MET A 53 -10.16 -26.16 -7.75
C MET A 53 -11.38 -25.27 -7.98
N PRO A 54 -12.50 -25.46 -7.26
CA PRO A 54 -13.53 -24.43 -7.26
C PRO A 54 -12.77 -23.15 -6.94
N ALA A 55 -12.92 -22.13 -7.77
CA ALA A 55 -12.46 -20.81 -7.44
C ALA A 55 -13.15 -20.49 -6.11
N GLY A 56 -12.46 -20.76 -5.00
CA GLY A 56 -12.87 -20.33 -3.69
C GLY A 56 -13.08 -18.86 -3.88
N GLU A 57 -14.34 -18.45 -3.82
CA GLU A 57 -14.76 -17.08 -4.04
C GLU A 57 -13.98 -16.25 -3.04
N ASN A 58 -12.88 -15.67 -3.51
CA ASN A 58 -11.93 -14.95 -2.68
C ASN A 58 -12.53 -13.56 -2.48
N THR A 59 -13.73 -13.52 -1.89
CA THR A 59 -14.42 -12.29 -1.46
C THR A 59 -13.92 -11.81 -0.11
N VAL A 60 -12.77 -12.28 0.35
CA VAL A 60 -12.01 -11.54 1.36
C VAL A 60 -11.41 -10.31 0.69
N GLN A 61 -12.29 -9.35 0.40
CA GLN A 61 -11.94 -7.93 0.33
C GLN A 61 -11.52 -7.53 1.75
N GLY A 62 -10.31 -7.96 2.14
CA GLY A 62 -9.65 -7.48 3.35
C GLY A 62 -9.62 -5.97 3.26
N ALA A 63 -10.28 -5.31 4.21
CA ALA A 63 -10.34 -3.86 4.24
C ALA A 63 -8.91 -3.33 4.26
N ALA A 64 -8.49 -2.61 3.22
CA ALA A 64 -7.13 -2.10 3.14
C ALA A 64 -6.87 -1.16 4.33
N THR A 65 -6.05 -1.60 5.29
CA THR A 65 -5.69 -0.80 6.45
C THR A 65 -5.02 0.50 5.96
N PRO A 66 -5.47 1.69 6.41
CA PRO A 66 -4.85 2.94 6.00
C PRO A 66 -3.36 2.96 6.35
N ARG A 67 -2.49 3.09 5.35
CA ARG A 67 -1.04 3.20 5.56
C ARG A 67 -0.67 4.62 6.00
N PRO A 68 0.24 4.78 6.97
CA PRO A 68 0.69 6.10 7.40
C PRO A 68 1.47 6.80 6.28
N SER A 69 1.38 8.14 6.22
CA SER A 69 2.29 8.95 5.41
C SER A 69 3.69 8.88 6.02
N THR A 70 4.69 8.52 5.22
CA THR A 70 6.07 8.36 5.68
C THR A 70 7.00 9.41 5.06
N PRO A 71 8.11 9.76 5.74
CA PRO A 71 9.10 10.68 5.17
C PRO A 71 9.70 10.13 3.86
N PRO A 72 9.86 10.97 2.82
CA PRO A 72 10.49 10.56 1.57
C PRO A 72 12.00 10.29 1.76
N ARG A 73 12.57 9.45 0.89
CA ARG A 73 14.02 9.19 0.86
C ARG A 73 14.80 10.51 0.69
N GLY A 74 15.98 10.59 1.31
CA GLY A 74 16.86 11.76 1.26
C GLY A 74 16.50 12.90 2.22
N MET A 75 15.30 12.92 2.82
CA MET A 75 14.94 13.92 3.83
C MET A 75 15.90 13.85 5.03
N THR A 76 16.28 14.99 5.59
CA THR A 76 17.21 15.01 6.74
C THR A 76 16.52 14.66 8.05
N LYS A 77 17.26 14.08 9.01
CA LYS A 77 16.79 13.85 10.39
C LYS A 77 16.13 15.08 11.03
N ALA A 78 16.64 16.28 10.75
CA ALA A 78 16.06 17.53 11.24
C ALA A 78 14.69 17.82 10.60
N ARG A 79 14.58 17.68 9.27
CA ARG A 79 13.31 17.88 8.55
C ARG A 79 12.26 16.83 8.91
N VAL A 80 12.68 15.58 9.11
CA VAL A 80 11.79 14.53 9.61
C VAL A 80 11.18 14.95 10.96
N ARG A 81 11.99 15.39 11.92
CA ARG A 81 11.47 15.80 13.24
C ARG A 81 10.57 17.02 13.16
N GLN A 82 10.91 17.96 12.29
CA GLN A 82 10.10 19.16 12.06
C GLN A 82 8.70 18.84 11.49
N GLN A 83 8.60 17.85 10.59
CA GLN A 83 7.35 17.55 9.87
C GLN A 83 6.55 16.39 10.48
N TYR A 84 7.22 15.41 11.09
CA TYR A 84 6.63 14.16 11.58
C TYR A 84 6.73 14.00 13.11
N GLY A 85 7.39 14.94 13.80
CA GLY A 85 7.58 14.91 15.26
C GLY A 85 8.79 14.08 15.71
N GLU A 86 8.99 13.96 17.03
CA GLU A 86 10.06 13.13 17.57
C GLU A 86 9.66 11.64 17.52
N PRO A 87 10.61 10.73 17.25
CA PRO A 87 10.34 9.29 17.28
C PRO A 87 10.15 8.79 18.72
N GLN A 88 9.47 7.65 18.86
CA GLN A 88 9.31 6.95 20.14
C GLN A 88 10.65 6.40 20.65
N SER A 89 11.52 5.96 19.73
CA SER A 89 12.83 5.39 20.07
C SER A 89 13.86 5.68 18.97
N LYS A 90 15.14 5.75 19.37
CA LYS A 90 16.29 5.92 18.47
C LYS A 90 17.33 4.84 18.80
N SER A 91 17.65 4.00 17.82
CA SER A 91 18.73 3.01 17.94
C SER A 91 20.09 3.67 17.70
N GLN A 92 21.14 3.12 18.29
CA GLN A 92 22.52 3.54 17.99
C GLN A 92 22.89 3.21 16.53
N PRO A 93 23.79 3.98 15.89
CA PRO A 93 24.27 3.66 14.57
C PRO A 93 25.03 2.32 14.53
N VAL A 94 24.87 1.57 13.45
CA VAL A 94 25.61 0.33 13.20
C VAL A 94 26.24 0.34 11.80
N GLY A 95 27.43 -0.25 11.68
CA GLY A 95 28.11 -0.46 10.38
C GLY A 95 28.85 0.76 9.82
N ASN A 96 29.38 0.59 8.61
CA ASN A 96 29.99 1.63 7.78
C ASN A 96 29.54 1.41 6.31
N PRO A 97 28.73 2.30 5.71
CA PRO A 97 28.24 3.56 6.25
C PRO A 97 27.31 3.37 7.47
N PRO A 98 27.22 4.35 8.38
CA PRO A 98 26.46 4.20 9.61
C PRO A 98 24.96 4.23 9.34
N ILE A 99 24.26 3.17 9.78
CA ILE A 99 22.80 3.07 9.68
C ILE A 99 22.15 3.30 11.04
N THR A 100 21.26 4.27 11.13
CA THR A 100 20.47 4.59 12.33
C THR A 100 19.01 4.21 12.10
N ARG A 101 18.34 3.60 13.09
CA ARG A 101 16.89 3.33 13.06
C ARG A 101 16.16 4.22 14.07
N TRP A 102 15.08 4.86 13.64
CA TRP A 102 14.11 5.53 14.50
C TRP A 102 12.76 4.83 14.41
N ASP A 103 12.10 4.64 15.55
CA ASP A 103 10.80 3.99 15.64
C ASP A 103 9.70 5.05 15.83
N TYR A 104 8.71 5.09 14.93
CA TYR A 104 7.51 5.93 15.01
C TYR A 104 6.27 5.06 15.21
N PRO A 105 5.13 5.63 15.64
CA PRO A 105 3.87 4.90 15.65
C PRO A 105 3.53 4.38 14.25
N GLY A 106 3.46 3.06 14.09
CA GLY A 106 3.04 2.40 12.85
C GLY A 106 4.12 2.24 11.77
N TYR A 107 5.33 2.78 11.93
CA TYR A 107 6.42 2.56 10.97
C TYR A 107 7.81 2.77 11.57
N ARG A 108 8.83 2.20 10.92
CA ARG A 108 10.24 2.35 11.28
C ARG A 108 10.99 3.08 10.19
N LEU A 109 11.83 4.03 10.57
CA LEU A 109 12.59 4.88 9.66
C LEU A 109 14.08 4.61 9.79
N TYR A 110 14.73 4.34 8.67
CA TYR A 110 16.16 4.07 8.59
C TYR A 110 16.86 5.26 7.95
N PHE A 111 18.01 5.61 8.50
CA PHE A 111 18.86 6.69 8.02
C PHE A 111 20.25 6.17 7.74
N GLU A 112 20.85 6.66 6.66
CA GLU A 112 22.30 6.63 6.47
C GLU A 112 22.83 8.04 6.74
N TYR A 113 23.82 8.17 7.62
CA TYR A 113 24.22 9.47 8.18
C TYR A 113 23.01 10.26 8.69
N ASP A 114 22.67 11.37 8.04
CA ASP A 114 21.54 12.24 8.40
C ASP A 114 20.35 12.15 7.44
N HIS A 115 20.42 11.31 6.39
CA HIS A 115 19.41 11.24 5.33
C HIS A 115 18.55 9.98 5.44
N VAL A 116 17.25 10.14 5.17
CA VAL A 116 16.33 9.00 5.13
C VAL A 116 16.77 8.02 4.05
N LEU A 117 17.07 6.80 4.48
CA LEU A 117 17.33 5.67 3.60
C LEU A 117 16.02 4.98 3.22
N HIS A 118 15.16 4.63 4.18
CA HIS A 118 13.90 3.93 3.92
C HIS A 118 12.91 3.99 5.09
N ALA A 119 11.61 3.96 4.80
CA ALA A 119 10.54 3.85 5.79
C ALA A 119 9.80 2.51 5.61
N VAL A 120 9.74 1.71 6.67
CA VAL A 120 9.11 0.39 6.69
C VAL A 120 7.81 0.47 7.47
N VAL A 121 6.69 0.24 6.79
CA VAL A 121 5.37 0.03 7.41
C VAL A 121 5.20 -1.48 7.57
N PRO A 122 5.01 -2.01 8.79
CA PRO A 122 4.69 -3.43 8.98
C PRO A 122 3.37 -3.75 8.28
N GLU A 123 3.35 -4.79 7.46
CA GLU A 123 2.09 -5.34 6.95
C GLU A 123 1.33 -5.98 8.11
N HIS A 124 0.02 -5.74 8.16
CA HIS A 124 -0.86 -6.47 9.06
C HIS A 124 -1.33 -7.72 8.33
N PHE A 125 -0.82 -8.89 8.72
CA PHE A 125 -1.34 -10.15 8.21
C PHE A 125 -2.70 -10.39 8.85
N GLU A 126 -3.74 -10.62 8.05
CA GLU A 126 -5.00 -11.13 8.54
C GLU A 126 -4.73 -12.36 9.42
N PRO A 127 -5.26 -12.43 10.65
CA PRO A 127 -5.25 -13.68 11.40
C PRO A 127 -5.87 -14.73 10.49
N VAL A 128 -5.13 -15.81 10.21
CA VAL A 128 -5.65 -16.91 9.40
C VAL A 128 -6.93 -17.38 10.11
N ALA A 129 -8.09 -17.13 9.50
CA ALA A 129 -9.41 -17.31 10.13
C ALA A 129 -9.75 -18.78 10.45
N HIS A 130 -8.79 -19.69 10.28
CA HIS A 130 -8.95 -21.13 10.37
C HIS A 130 -7.78 -21.76 11.16
N GLY A 131 -7.27 -21.07 12.19
CA GLY A 131 -6.26 -21.64 13.09
C GLY A 131 -6.73 -22.92 13.78
N ASP A 132 -8.03 -23.02 14.06
CA ASP A 132 -8.67 -24.20 14.67
C ASP A 132 -8.63 -25.46 13.78
N GLU A 133 -8.42 -25.31 12.46
CA GLU A 133 -8.37 -26.45 11.51
C GLU A 133 -7.04 -27.23 11.62
N LEU A 134 -5.99 -26.61 12.18
CA LEU A 134 -4.65 -27.22 12.29
C LEU A 134 -4.49 -28.15 13.50
N GLN A 135 -5.53 -28.37 14.32
CA GLN A 135 -5.44 -29.12 15.58
C GLN A 135 -6.24 -30.43 15.67
N SER A 136 -6.88 -30.91 14.58
CA SER A 136 -7.73 -32.12 14.64
C SER A 136 -7.11 -33.41 14.06
N ALA A 137 -5.80 -33.44 13.81
CA ALA A 137 -5.11 -34.69 13.48
C ALA A 137 -4.51 -35.32 14.76
N ASN A 138 -5.32 -36.01 15.56
CA ASN A 138 -4.83 -36.95 16.58
C ASN A 138 -5.82 -38.09 16.79
#